data_AF-A0A1C2C2D7-F1
#
_entry.id   AF-A0A1C2C2D7-F1
#
_cell.length_a   1.000
_cell.length_b   1.000
_cell.length_c   1.000
_cell.angle_alpha   90.00
_cell.angle_beta   90.00
_cell.angle_gamma   90.00
#
_symmetry.space_group_name_H-M   'P 1'
#
loop_
_entity.id
_entity.type
_entity.pdbx_description
1 polymer ?
#
loop_
_entity_poly.entity_id
_entity_poly.type
_entity_poly.pdbx_seq_one_letter_code
_entity_poly.pdbx_strand_id
1 'polypeptide(L)' 'MTTRKKKRFIAGATCPQCKATDTMSLFIENNVEKVECVACGHQMAQPEQQVVQSTRENELVIGVFKPE' A
#
# COMPACT_ATOMS: atom_id res chain seq x y z
N MET A 1 19.30 6.22 19.78
CA MET A 1 18.55 4.96 19.59
C MET A 1 18.09 4.90 18.14
N THR A 2 18.84 4.22 17.27
CA THR A 2 18.51 4.12 15.84
C THR A 2 17.30 3.20 15.69
N THR A 3 16.14 3.78 15.39
CA THR A 3 14.89 3.08 15.06
C THR A 3 15.11 2.26 13.79
N ARG A 4 15.64 1.03 13.93
CA ARG A 4 15.74 0.07 12.82
C ARG A 4 14.33 -0.17 12.31
N LYS A 5 14.04 0.26 11.07
CA LYS A 5 12.82 -0.08 10.35
C LYS A 5 12.68 -1.61 10.37
N LYS A 6 11.69 -2.13 11.11
CA LYS A 6 11.46 -3.56 11.25
C LYS A 6 10.82 -4.08 9.97
N LYS A 7 11.59 -4.77 9.13
CA LYS A 7 11.04 -5.66 8.11
C LYS A 7 10.59 -6.96 8.79
N ARG A 8 9.36 -7.43 8.54
CA ARG A 8 8.77 -8.64 9.10
C ARG A 8 8.59 -9.66 7.97
N PHE A 9 8.99 -10.91 8.17
CA PHE A 9 8.68 -11.97 7.21
C PHE A 9 7.31 -12.56 7.51
N ILE A 10 6.54 -12.87 6.47
CA ILE A 10 5.20 -13.46 6.59
C ILE A 10 5.34 -14.98 6.43
N ALA A 11 5.30 -15.71 7.54
CA ALA A 11 5.36 -17.16 7.54
C ALA A 11 4.07 -17.76 6.93
N GLY A 12 4.20 -18.78 6.07
CA GLY A 12 3.09 -19.43 5.38
C GLY A 12 2.50 -18.64 4.20
N ALA A 13 3.04 -17.46 3.89
CA ALA A 13 2.63 -16.71 2.70
C ALA A 13 3.24 -17.35 1.45
N THR A 14 2.37 -17.67 0.49
CA THR A 14 2.79 -18.16 -0.82
C THR A 14 2.70 -17.02 -1.82
N CYS A 15 3.81 -16.75 -2.52
CA CYS A 15 3.80 -15.74 -3.57
C CYS A 15 2.92 -16.19 -4.75
N PRO A 16 1.96 -15.39 -5.23
CA PRO A 16 1.11 -15.78 -6.35
C PRO A 16 1.85 -15.84 -7.70
N GLN A 17 3.00 -15.16 -7.83
CA GLN A 17 3.80 -15.13 -9.06
C GLN A 17 4.70 -16.37 -9.20
N CYS A 18 5.48 -16.68 -8.17
CA CYS A 18 6.49 -17.75 -8.22
C CYS A 18 6.12 -19.00 -7.40
N LYS A 19 4.99 -18.97 -6.69
CA LYS A 19 4.52 -20.06 -5.79
C LYS A 19 5.49 -20.41 -4.66
N ALA A 20 6.48 -19.56 -4.39
CA ALA A 20 7.42 -19.77 -3.31
C ALA A 20 6.76 -19.45 -1.95
N THR A 21 6.86 -20.37 -1.01
CA THR A 21 6.38 -20.23 0.37
C THR A 21 7.43 -19.52 1.24
N ASP A 22 7.00 -18.73 2.21
CA ASP A 22 7.86 -18.03 3.19
C ASP A 22 8.80 -16.96 2.59
N THR A 23 8.47 -16.45 1.40
CA THR A 23 9.29 -15.46 0.68
C THR A 23 8.74 -14.03 0.75
N MET A 24 7.61 -13.81 1.41
CA MET A 24 6.98 -12.50 1.50
C MET A 24 7.52 -11.71 2.70
N SER A 25 8.00 -10.49 2.45
CA SER A 25 8.55 -9.57 3.44
C SER A 25 7.69 -8.31 3.53
N LEU A 26 7.14 -8.05 4.70
CA LEU A 26 6.35 -6.87 5.00
C LEU A 26 7.23 -5.78 5.62
N PHE A 27 7.14 -4.57 5.11
CA PHE A 27 7.84 -3.41 5.64
C PHE A 27 6.98 -2.16 5.52
N ILE A 28 7.21 -1.23 6.45
CA ILE A 28 6.51 0.06 6.47
C ILE A 28 7.42 1.12 5.87
N GLU A 29 6.94 1.75 4.80
CA GLU A 29 7.62 2.86 4.15
C GLU A 29 6.67 4.04 4.05
N ASN A 30 7.04 5.18 4.66
CA ASN A 30 6.22 6.40 4.67
C ASN A 30 4.78 6.21 5.21
N ASN A 31 4.62 5.40 6.26
CA ASN A 31 3.32 4.96 6.82
C ASN A 31 2.49 4.04 5.91
N VAL A 32 3.04 3.59 4.78
CA VAL A 32 2.38 2.62 3.90
C VAL A 32 2.97 1.24 4.13
N GLU A 33 2.09 0.27 4.37
CA GLU A 33 2.47 -1.14 4.46
C GLU A 33 2.72 -1.70 3.05
N LYS A 34 3.95 -2.17 2.83
CA LYS A 34 4.37 -2.79 1.58
C LYS A 34 4.78 -4.24 1.84
N VAL A 35 4.38 -5.12 0.94
CA VAL A 35 4.78 -6.53 0.95
C VAL A 35 5.61 -6.81 -0.30
N GLU A 36 6.80 -7.36 -0.13
CA GLU A 36 7.73 -7.71 -1.22
C GLU A 36 8.11 -9.17 -1.15
N CYS A 37 7.98 -9.89 -2.27
CA CYS A 37 8.53 -11.22 -2.43
C CYS A 37 10.03 -11.14 -2.70
N VAL A 38 10.84 -11.74 -1.82
CA VAL A 38 12.31 -11.77 -1.99
C VAL A 38 12.80 -12.71 -3.09
N ALA A 39 11.94 -13.64 -3.55
CA ALA A 39 12.32 -14.64 -4.55
C ALA A 39 12.13 -14.15 -5.99
N CYS A 40 11.06 -13.39 -6.27
CA CYS A 40 10.78 -12.86 -7.61
C CYS A 40 10.77 -11.34 -7.69
N GLY A 41 10.93 -10.63 -6.56
CA GLY A 41 10.87 -9.17 -6.51
C GLY A 41 9.46 -8.59 -6.66
N HIS A 42 8.41 -9.42 -6.61
CA HIS A 42 7.05 -8.94 -6.73
C HIS A 42 6.66 -8.12 -5.50
N GLN A 43 6.31 -6.84 -5.70
CA GLN A 43 5.89 -5.94 -4.65
C GLN A 43 4.38 -5.67 -4.76
N MET A 44 3.70 -5.81 -3.64
CA MET A 44 2.32 -5.42 -3.43
C MET A 44 2.34 -4.31 -2.36
N ALA A 45 2.11 -3.08 -2.78
CA ALA A 45 1.70 -2.05 -1.84
C ALA A 45 0.20 -2.21 -1.65
N GLN A 46 -0.29 -2.13 -0.41
CA GLN A 46 -1.69 -1.83 -0.19
C GLN A 46 -1.77 -0.30 -0.18
N PRO A 47 -2.04 0.38 -1.33
CA PRO A 47 -2.34 1.79 -1.26
C PRO A 47 -3.58 1.91 -0.37
N GLU A 48 -3.59 2.87 0.55
CA GLU A 48 -4.76 3.16 1.37
C GLU A 48 -5.98 3.30 0.45
N GLN A 49 -6.79 2.23 0.34
CA GLN A 49 -8.07 2.26 -0.39
C GLN A 49 -9.03 3.30 0.20
N GLN A 50 -8.65 3.95 1.30
CA GLN A 50 -9.34 5.09 1.91
C GLN A 50 -9.04 6.45 1.27
N VAL A 51 -7.93 6.64 0.53
CA VAL A 51 -7.59 7.97 -0.03
C VAL A 51 -8.19 8.21 -1.42
N VAL A 52 -8.61 7.14 -2.13
CA VAL A 52 -9.22 7.27 -3.47
C VAL A 52 -10.76 7.39 -3.40
N GLN A 53 -11.39 6.99 -2.30
CA GLN A 53 -12.83 7.19 -2.12
C GLN A 53 -13.16 8.61 -1.63
N SER A 54 -12.33 9.20 -0.77
CA SER A 54 -12.59 10.55 -0.23
C SER A 54 -12.38 11.71 -1.20
N THR A 55 -11.72 11.50 -2.35
CA THR A 55 -11.57 12.56 -3.37
C THR A 55 -12.76 12.67 -4.32
N ARG A 56 -13.68 11.69 -4.35
CA ARG A 56 -14.85 11.71 -5.26
C ARG A 56 -16.15 12.18 -4.61
N GLU A 57 -16.24 12.20 -3.28
CA GLU A 57 -17.45 12.64 -2.56
C GLU A 57 -17.43 14.14 -2.23
N ASN A 58 -16.29 14.83 -2.38
CA ASN A 58 -16.19 16.28 -2.12
C ASN A 58 -15.99 17.15 -3.37
N GLU A 59 -15.90 16.55 -4.56
CA GLU A 59 -15.76 17.26 -5.85
C GLU A 59 -17.12 17.40 -6.56
N LEU A 60 -18.16 17.82 -5.85
CA LEU A 60 -19.47 18.14 -6.45
C LEU A 60 -20.00 19.52 -6.07
N VAL A 61 -19.19 20.38 -5.45
CA VAL A 61 -19.54 21.79 -5.23
C VAL A 61 -18.39 22.71 -5.65
N ILE A 62 -18.18 22.84 -6.96
CA ILE A 62 -17.46 23.98 -7.53
C ILE A 62 -18.54 25.00 -7.93
N GLY A 63 -18.62 26.08 -7.15
CA GLY A 63 -19.70 27.05 -7.21
C GLY A 63 -19.93 27.65 -8.60
N VAL A 64 -21.18 27.57 -9.06
CA VAL A 64 -21.68 28.40 -10.15
C VAL A 64 -22.20 29.70 -9.54
N PHE A 65 -21.30 30.65 -9.32
CA PHE A 65 -21.66 32.05 -9.07
C PHE A 65 -21.91 32.71 -10.43
N LYS A 66 -23.17 33.00 -10.77
CA LYS A 66 -23.54 33.83 -11.92
C LYS A 66 -24.02 35.19 -11.40
N PRO A 67 -23.24 36.26 -11.56
CA PRO A 67 -23.71 37.62 -11.40
C PRO A 67 -24.11 38.18 -12.78
N GLU A 68 -25.41 38.34 -13.01
CA GLU A 68 -26.08 39.42 -13.78
C GLU A 68 -27.60 39.23 -13.69
#